data_AF-A0A428UWR4-F1
#
_entry.id   AF-A0A428UWR4-F1
#
_cell.length_a   1.000
_cell.length_b   1.000
_cell.length_c   1.000
_cell.angle_alpha   90.00
_cell.angle_beta   90.00
_cell.angle_gamma   90.00
#
_symmetry.space_group_name_H-M   'P 1'
#
loop_
_entity.id
_entity.type
_entity.pdbx_description
1 polymer ?
#
loop_
_entity_poly.entity_id
_entity_poly.type
_entity_poly.pdbx_seq_one_letter_code
_entity_poly.pdbx_strand_id
1 'polypeptide(L)'
;MADYIDGSLKAVSRDQNLSTSACHDYVPCSSDNAMGVDADALSILPVDQFEEAKTSEPDSGYVSPNIQEADDLKHPVALGEPLPSFQRAIVTPAMGPQLNLVCRTIPVRQPEPGEAVVRLYYSGICRSDACFSIGPEPGYPKHDHIAGHEGIGRIVKAYDASLIGRLVAIRYLGSTCQSCSYCLRGLLTSCPFQLNAPKQVSGTFKEYATVPTSCLVHLPEALSNEGTYMLPYYTAALCSGSTALMALKGAKVGPEHVIVVVGVAGGIGNMVGMMAKQVRHAKVIGIDLSHKIDQLPPSSNQFGDIFLSAPTAVDAESRVEHANAIIEACRKLRGDSGVLRGADSVIICGSTPDAFRNVHYYVCDGGRIVCVG
;
A
#
# COMPACT_ATOMS: atom_id res chain seq x y z
N MET A 1 -3.64 56.53 -10.89
CA MET A 1 -2.41 56.19 -10.15
C MET A 1 -2.06 54.78 -10.58
N ALA A 2 -1.48 54.51 -11.76
CA ALA A 2 -0.31 55.12 -12.40
C ALA A 2 0.92 55.14 -11.49
N ASP A 3 1.93 54.38 -11.94
CA ASP A 3 3.36 54.46 -11.68
C ASP A 3 3.91 53.92 -10.36
N TYR A 4 4.63 52.80 -10.46
CA TYR A 4 6.04 52.70 -10.03
C TYR A 4 6.70 51.44 -10.64
N ILE A 5 7.45 51.65 -11.72
CA ILE A 5 8.55 50.79 -12.19
C ILE A 5 9.78 51.70 -12.30
N ASP A 6 10.90 51.25 -11.74
CA ASP A 6 12.28 51.19 -12.30
C ASP A 6 13.27 51.12 -11.10
N GLY A 7 14.36 50.34 -11.07
CA GLY A 7 15.05 49.60 -12.11
C GLY A 7 16.31 48.94 -11.55
N SER A 8 16.82 48.00 -12.34
CA SER A 8 18.16 47.40 -12.28
C SER A 8 18.43 46.36 -11.18
N LEU A 9 18.56 45.09 -11.58
CA LEU A 9 19.80 44.34 -11.42
C LEU A 9 19.84 43.13 -12.36
N LYS A 10 21.00 43.01 -12.99
CA LYS A 10 21.34 42.27 -14.22
C LYS A 10 21.07 40.76 -14.13
N ALA A 11 20.53 40.22 -15.23
CA ALA A 11 20.57 38.79 -15.52
C ALA A 11 22.02 38.32 -15.67
N VAL A 12 22.40 37.29 -14.90
CA VAL A 12 23.59 36.48 -15.16
C VAL A 12 23.11 35.19 -15.78
N SER A 13 23.32 35.06 -17.09
CA SER A 13 23.21 33.80 -17.81
C SER A 13 24.30 32.85 -17.36
N ARG A 14 23.95 31.60 -17.02
CA ARG A 14 24.88 30.47 -17.12
C ARG A 14 24.13 29.17 -17.41
N ASP A 15 24.32 28.74 -18.65
CA ASP A 15 24.31 27.39 -19.21
C ASP A 15 23.06 26.51 -19.06
N GLN A 16 22.23 26.62 -20.10
CA GLN A 16 21.32 25.59 -20.57
C GLN A 16 22.13 24.39 -21.09
N ASN A 17 22.19 23.31 -20.30
CA ASN A 17 22.41 21.95 -20.81
C ASN A 17 21.92 20.91 -19.78
N LEU A 18 20.67 21.06 -19.33
CA LEU A 18 19.93 19.98 -18.70
C LEU A 18 18.75 19.65 -19.60
N SER A 19 18.86 18.54 -20.31
CA SER A 19 17.77 17.93 -21.06
C SER A 19 16.57 17.73 -20.14
N THR A 20 15.53 18.54 -20.29
CA THR A 20 14.27 18.45 -19.53
C THR A 20 13.34 17.34 -20.05
N SER A 21 13.88 16.28 -20.66
CA SER A 21 13.09 15.22 -21.32
C SER A 21 12.84 13.99 -20.44
N ALA A 22 12.94 14.10 -19.12
CA ALA A 22 12.60 13.01 -18.20
C ALA A 22 11.81 13.52 -16.98
N CYS A 23 10.82 14.38 -17.21
CA CYS A 23 9.70 14.47 -16.29
C CYS A 23 8.84 13.23 -16.54
N HIS A 24 8.97 12.23 -15.67
CA HIS A 24 8.18 11.01 -15.73
C HIS A 24 6.69 11.35 -15.78
N ASP A 25 6.05 11.04 -16.90
CA ASP A 25 4.60 10.91 -16.95
C ASP A 25 4.21 9.81 -15.97
N TYR A 26 3.65 10.22 -14.83
CA TYR A 26 2.89 9.32 -13.97
C TYR A 26 1.67 8.90 -14.78
N VAL A 27 1.72 7.71 -15.36
CA VAL A 27 0.55 7.06 -15.97
C VAL A 27 -0.15 6.34 -14.81
N PRO A 28 -1.25 6.87 -14.26
CA PRO A 28 -2.03 6.12 -13.30
C PRO A 28 -2.46 4.80 -13.95
N CYS A 29 -2.63 3.76 -13.14
CA CYS A 29 -3.33 2.55 -13.58
C CYS A 29 -4.79 2.91 -13.85
N SER A 30 -5.06 3.61 -14.95
CA SER A 30 -6.40 3.87 -15.45
C SER A 30 -6.93 2.57 -16.04
N SER A 31 -8.23 2.37 -15.89
CA SER A 31 -9.01 1.31 -16.54
C SER A 31 -8.79 1.22 -18.05
N ASP A 32 -8.25 2.27 -18.67
CA ASP A 32 -8.24 2.46 -20.11
C ASP A 32 -6.96 1.94 -20.78
N ASN A 33 -5.87 1.74 -20.01
CA ASN A 33 -4.67 1.04 -20.49
C ASN A 33 -4.70 -0.47 -20.21
N ALA A 34 -5.76 -0.96 -19.56
CA ALA A 34 -6.13 -2.36 -19.61
C ALA A 34 -6.72 -2.64 -21.00
N MET A 35 -5.88 -2.91 -21.99
CA MET A 35 -6.36 -3.58 -23.21
C MET A 35 -6.99 -4.91 -22.80
N GLY A 36 -8.33 -4.92 -22.72
CA GLY A 36 -9.17 -6.12 -22.68
C GLY A 36 -8.68 -7.23 -21.77
N VAL A 37 -8.45 -6.95 -20.49
CA VAL A 37 -8.57 -8.03 -19.48
C VAL A 37 -10.05 -8.15 -19.18
N ASP A 38 -10.67 -9.15 -19.79
CA ASP A 38 -12.02 -9.59 -19.47
C ASP A 38 -12.15 -9.72 -17.93
N ALA A 39 -13.18 -9.11 -17.35
CA ALA A 39 -13.42 -9.21 -15.91
C ALA A 39 -13.66 -10.67 -15.49
N ASP A 40 -14.05 -11.53 -16.44
CA ASP A 40 -14.20 -12.97 -16.26
C ASP A 40 -12.86 -13.74 -16.32
N ALA A 41 -11.76 -13.11 -16.76
CA ALA A 41 -10.42 -13.70 -16.76
C ALA A 41 -9.69 -13.58 -15.40
N LEU A 42 -10.30 -12.88 -14.42
CA LEU A 42 -9.96 -12.94 -13.01
C LEU A 42 -11.03 -13.73 -12.25
N SER A 43 -11.31 -14.95 -12.71
CA SER A 43 -12.04 -15.91 -11.89
C SER A 43 -11.17 -16.25 -10.68
N ILE A 44 -11.48 -15.61 -9.56
CA ILE A 44 -11.12 -16.15 -8.25
C ILE A 44 -11.85 -17.49 -8.19
N LEU A 45 -11.11 -18.59 -8.28
CA LEU A 45 -11.66 -19.92 -8.06
C LEU A 45 -12.43 -19.89 -6.72
N PRO A 46 -13.68 -20.38 -6.68
CA PRO A 46 -14.40 -20.55 -5.43
C PRO A 46 -13.51 -21.29 -4.42
N VAL A 47 -13.51 -20.85 -3.15
CA VAL A 47 -12.68 -21.41 -2.06
C VAL A 47 -12.90 -22.93 -1.91
N ASP A 48 -14.05 -23.39 -2.36
CA ASP A 48 -14.60 -24.73 -2.41
C ASP A 48 -14.10 -25.61 -3.58
N GLN A 49 -13.23 -25.10 -4.47
CA GLN A 49 -12.57 -25.88 -5.54
C GLN A 49 -11.09 -26.21 -5.28
N PHE A 50 -10.59 -26.03 -4.05
CA PHE A 50 -9.23 -26.48 -3.67
C PHE A 50 -9.13 -27.98 -3.33
N GLU A 51 -10.24 -28.71 -3.28
CA GLU A 51 -10.22 -30.17 -3.18
C GLU A 51 -10.29 -30.81 -4.58
N GLU A 52 -9.28 -31.63 -4.87
CA GLU A 52 -9.16 -32.52 -6.05
C GLU A 52 -8.67 -31.90 -7.38
N ALA A 53 -7.54 -31.19 -7.35
CA ALA A 53 -6.61 -31.18 -8.48
C ALA A 53 -5.46 -32.19 -8.25
N LYS A 54 -5.78 -33.49 -8.19
CA LYS A 54 -4.78 -34.54 -8.45
C LYS A 54 -4.59 -34.65 -9.97
N THR A 55 -3.79 -33.77 -10.54
CA THR A 55 -3.37 -33.91 -11.94
C THR A 55 -2.13 -34.80 -12.00
N SER A 56 -2.23 -35.88 -12.76
CA SER A 56 -1.09 -36.65 -13.27
C SER A 56 -0.06 -35.71 -13.90
N GLU A 57 1.10 -35.59 -13.25
CA GLU A 57 2.20 -34.75 -13.68
C GLU A 57 2.84 -35.28 -14.98
N PRO A 58 3.23 -34.42 -15.94
CA PRO A 58 4.35 -34.74 -16.81
C PRO A 58 5.63 -34.70 -15.97
N ASP A 59 6.36 -35.83 -15.97
CA ASP A 59 7.55 -36.11 -15.19
C ASP A 59 8.60 -34.98 -15.31
N SER A 60 8.58 -34.06 -14.35
CA SER A 60 9.55 -32.95 -14.24
C SER A 60 10.71 -33.32 -13.29
N GLY A 61 10.76 -34.56 -12.80
CA GLY A 61 11.68 -34.96 -11.73
C GLY A 61 11.51 -34.15 -10.44
N TYR A 62 10.44 -33.35 -10.33
CA TYR A 62 10.12 -32.56 -9.16
C TYR A 62 9.41 -33.46 -8.13
N VAL A 63 10.21 -34.04 -7.24
CA VAL A 63 9.67 -34.60 -6.00
C VAL A 63 9.39 -33.42 -5.08
N SER A 64 8.11 -33.14 -4.83
CA SER A 64 7.68 -32.24 -3.74
C SER A 64 8.39 -32.68 -2.45
N PRO A 65 9.29 -31.86 -1.86
CA PRO A 65 9.89 -32.21 -0.59
C PRO A 65 8.77 -32.26 0.45
N ASN A 66 8.67 -33.38 1.16
CA ASN A 66 7.79 -33.56 2.30
C ASN A 66 7.76 -32.28 3.13
N ILE A 67 6.54 -31.83 3.47
CA ILE A 67 6.24 -30.68 4.33
C ILE A 67 6.78 -30.97 5.74
N GLN A 68 8.09 -30.82 5.87
CA GLN A 68 8.87 -30.78 7.10
C GLN A 68 9.56 -29.40 7.23
N GLU A 69 9.25 -28.45 6.34
CA GLU A 69 9.77 -27.06 6.30
C GLU A 69 9.06 -26.09 7.26
N ALA A 70 8.20 -26.59 8.16
CA ALA A 70 7.71 -25.78 9.28
C ALA A 70 8.75 -25.60 10.39
N ASP A 71 9.85 -26.38 10.40
CA ASP A 71 10.94 -26.27 11.37
C ASP A 71 12.09 -25.35 10.89
N ASP A 72 12.29 -25.14 9.59
CA ASP A 72 13.35 -24.24 9.10
C ASP A 72 13.00 -22.75 9.28
N LEU A 73 11.71 -22.43 9.34
CA LEU A 73 11.21 -21.12 9.82
C LEU A 73 11.32 -20.98 11.34
N LYS A 74 11.49 -22.09 12.09
CA LYS A 74 11.82 -22.08 13.53
C LYS A 74 13.31 -22.03 13.81
N HIS A 75 14.15 -22.06 12.79
CA HIS A 75 15.60 -21.88 12.92
C HIS A 75 16.02 -20.53 12.34
N PRO A 76 16.08 -19.47 13.18
CA PRO A 76 16.80 -18.29 12.80
C PRO A 76 18.27 -18.68 12.53
N VAL A 77 18.76 -18.79 11.27
CA VAL A 77 20.13 -18.49 10.85
C VAL A 77 20.71 -17.53 11.88
N ALA A 78 21.60 -18.09 12.69
CA ALA A 78 22.01 -17.46 13.92
C ALA A 78 22.73 -16.15 13.58
N LEU A 79 22.68 -15.20 14.51
CA LEU A 79 23.35 -13.90 14.37
C LEU A 79 24.82 -14.12 13.97
N GLY A 80 25.20 -13.74 12.74
CA GLY A 80 26.58 -13.81 12.25
C GLY A 80 26.98 -15.08 11.49
N GLU A 81 26.05 -16.01 11.22
CA GLU A 81 26.33 -17.14 10.32
C GLU A 81 26.53 -16.67 8.85
N PRO A 82 27.33 -17.38 8.04
CA PRO A 82 27.51 -17.06 6.64
C PRO A 82 26.16 -17.08 5.92
N LEU A 83 25.92 -16.11 5.05
CA LEU A 83 24.73 -16.10 4.21
C LEU A 83 24.68 -17.37 3.36
N PRO A 84 23.51 -18.01 3.19
CA PRO A 84 23.38 -19.11 2.26
C PRO A 84 23.68 -18.63 0.84
N SER A 85 24.29 -19.49 0.02
CA SER A 85 24.63 -19.13 -1.37
C SER A 85 23.38 -18.90 -2.23
N PHE A 86 22.28 -19.58 -1.90
CA PHE A 86 21.01 -19.55 -2.62
C PHE A 86 19.84 -19.39 -1.67
N GLN A 87 18.72 -18.92 -2.20
CA GLN A 87 17.46 -18.70 -1.51
C GLN A 87 16.29 -18.96 -2.45
N ARG A 88 15.10 -19.16 -1.89
CA ARG A 88 13.86 -19.17 -2.67
C ARG A 88 13.32 -17.75 -2.85
N ALA A 89 12.72 -17.51 -4.00
CA ALA A 89 12.02 -16.28 -4.34
C ALA A 89 10.84 -16.55 -5.27
N ILE A 90 9.82 -15.70 -5.18
CA ILE A 90 8.77 -15.61 -6.19
C ILE A 90 9.22 -14.63 -7.26
N VAL A 91 9.36 -15.12 -8.48
CA VAL A 91 9.95 -14.41 -9.60
C VAL A 91 8.93 -14.31 -10.73
N THR A 92 8.81 -13.13 -11.32
CA THR A 92 8.21 -12.89 -12.64
C THR A 92 9.31 -13.03 -13.68
N PRO A 93 9.40 -14.13 -14.45
CA PRO A 93 10.51 -14.37 -15.38
C PRO A 93 10.59 -13.34 -16.50
N ALA A 94 9.42 -12.91 -17.00
CA ALA A 94 9.29 -11.90 -18.02
C ALA A 94 8.00 -11.13 -17.77
N MET A 95 8.09 -9.80 -17.66
CA MET A 95 6.91 -8.96 -17.51
C MET A 95 6.02 -9.02 -18.74
N GLY A 96 4.72 -8.92 -18.53
CA GLY A 96 3.73 -8.92 -19.59
C GLY A 96 2.33 -8.70 -19.03
N PRO A 97 1.30 -8.67 -19.89
CA PRO A 97 -0.08 -8.39 -19.48
C PRO A 97 -0.67 -9.47 -18.56
N GLN A 98 0.00 -10.62 -18.41
CA GLN A 98 -0.45 -11.78 -17.64
C GLN A 98 0.55 -12.07 -16.54
N LEU A 99 0.04 -12.41 -15.36
CA LEU A 99 0.88 -12.89 -14.26
C LEU A 99 1.45 -14.27 -14.60
N ASN A 100 2.76 -14.43 -14.42
CA ASN A 100 3.50 -15.67 -14.70
C ASN A 100 4.50 -15.99 -13.58
N LEU A 101 4.09 -15.75 -12.33
CA LEU A 101 4.91 -15.92 -11.14
C LEU A 101 5.35 -17.38 -10.97
N VAL A 102 6.62 -17.60 -10.65
CA VAL A 102 7.20 -18.91 -10.37
C VAL A 102 8.08 -18.86 -9.14
N CYS A 103 8.08 -19.92 -8.33
CA CYS A 103 9.06 -20.09 -7.28
C CYS A 103 10.39 -20.54 -7.90
N ARG A 104 11.49 -19.86 -7.61
CA ARG A 104 12.83 -20.21 -8.09
C ARG A 104 13.85 -20.14 -6.97
N THR A 105 14.87 -20.98 -7.10
CA THR A 105 16.11 -20.86 -6.32
C THR A 105 17.03 -19.87 -7.02
N ILE A 106 17.38 -18.78 -6.33
CA ILE A 106 18.21 -17.68 -6.83
C ILE A 106 19.40 -17.41 -5.89
N PRO A 107 20.52 -16.84 -6.35
CA PRO A 107 21.63 -16.51 -5.48
C PRO A 107 21.27 -15.42 -4.45
N VAL A 108 21.87 -15.48 -3.26
CA VAL A 108 21.81 -14.39 -2.28
C VAL A 108 22.87 -13.35 -2.62
N ARG A 109 22.42 -12.12 -2.93
CA ARG A 109 23.33 -11.00 -3.22
C ARG A 109 24.03 -10.55 -1.93
N GLN A 110 25.37 -10.46 -1.95
CA GLN A 110 26.13 -9.85 -0.86
C GLN A 110 25.87 -8.33 -0.79
N PRO A 111 25.87 -7.72 0.40
CA PRO A 111 25.69 -6.28 0.50
C PRO A 111 26.94 -5.54 0.03
N GLU A 112 26.75 -4.41 -0.63
CA GLU A 112 27.80 -3.41 -0.89
C GLU A 112 27.87 -2.37 0.25
N PRO A 113 28.92 -1.52 0.32
CA PRO A 113 28.95 -0.43 1.28
C PRO A 113 27.68 0.44 1.21
N GLY A 114 27.03 0.65 2.35
CA GLY A 114 25.75 1.36 2.43
C GLY A 114 24.50 0.49 2.28
N GLU A 115 24.65 -0.81 2.00
CA GLU A 115 23.58 -1.80 1.98
C GLU A 115 23.62 -2.75 3.19
N ALA A 116 22.49 -3.42 3.41
CA ALA A 116 22.36 -4.49 4.39
C ALA A 116 21.54 -5.64 3.79
N VAL A 117 21.79 -6.85 4.27
CA VAL A 117 20.99 -8.05 3.99
C VAL A 117 20.02 -8.26 5.14
N VAL A 118 18.74 -8.21 4.83
CA VAL A 118 17.65 -8.52 5.74
C VAL A 118 17.18 -9.94 5.47
N ARG A 119 17.19 -10.81 6.48
CA ARG A 119 16.44 -12.06 6.41
C ARG A 119 14.99 -11.76 6.72
N LEU A 120 14.12 -11.99 5.75
CA LEU A 120 12.70 -11.71 5.85
C LEU A 120 11.99 -12.83 6.59
N TYR A 121 11.12 -12.45 7.52
CA TYR A 121 10.21 -13.34 8.24
C TYR A 121 8.85 -13.38 7.57
N TYR A 122 8.38 -12.21 7.15
CA TYR A 122 7.08 -12.03 6.52
C TYR A 122 7.18 -10.99 5.41
N SER A 123 6.36 -11.17 4.38
CA SER A 123 6.03 -10.12 3.42
C SER A 123 4.52 -10.07 3.27
N GLY A 124 3.94 -8.88 3.42
CA GLY A 124 2.55 -8.65 3.08
C GLY A 124 2.33 -8.76 1.57
N ILE A 125 1.07 -8.99 1.18
CA ILE A 125 0.64 -9.10 -0.21
C ILE A 125 -0.45 -8.07 -0.44
N CYS A 126 -0.29 -7.26 -1.47
CA CYS A 126 -1.25 -6.26 -1.88
C CYS A 126 -1.55 -6.37 -3.37
N ARG A 127 -2.67 -5.77 -3.81
CA ARG A 127 -3.03 -5.68 -5.22
C ARG A 127 -1.92 -5.04 -6.06
N SER A 128 -1.18 -4.09 -5.49
CA SER A 128 -0.06 -3.43 -6.17
C SER A 128 1.04 -4.41 -6.58
N ASP A 129 1.24 -5.53 -5.88
CA ASP A 129 2.25 -6.52 -6.25
C ASP A 129 1.93 -7.22 -7.57
N ALA A 130 0.64 -7.42 -7.87
CA ALA A 130 0.20 -7.89 -9.18
C ALA A 130 0.52 -6.85 -10.27
N CYS A 131 0.26 -5.56 -10.00
CA CYS A 131 0.60 -4.47 -10.90
C CYS A 131 2.13 -4.40 -11.13
N PHE A 132 2.93 -4.50 -10.08
CA PHE A 132 4.39 -4.53 -10.19
C PHE A 132 4.87 -5.72 -11.02
N SER A 133 4.17 -6.85 -10.97
CA SER A 133 4.53 -8.06 -11.71
C SER A 133 4.19 -8.00 -13.20
N ILE A 134 3.17 -7.23 -13.61
CA ILE A 134 2.80 -7.06 -15.02
C ILE A 134 3.47 -5.85 -15.69
N GLY A 135 4.08 -4.95 -14.91
CA GLY A 135 4.95 -3.87 -15.38
C GLY A 135 4.27 -2.81 -16.24
N PRO A 136 3.17 -2.19 -15.76
CA PRO A 136 2.43 -1.22 -16.55
C PRO A 136 3.20 0.10 -16.75
N GLU A 137 4.23 0.36 -15.95
CA GLU A 137 5.00 1.59 -15.97
C GLU A 137 6.46 1.39 -16.39
N PRO A 138 7.08 2.39 -17.04
CA PRO A 138 8.51 2.39 -17.27
C PRO A 138 9.34 2.32 -15.98
N GLY A 139 10.47 1.62 -16.05
CA GLY A 139 11.49 1.56 -14.99
C GLY A 139 11.42 0.32 -14.09
N TYR A 140 10.47 -0.59 -14.30
CA TYR A 140 10.52 -1.91 -13.67
C TYR A 140 11.47 -2.86 -14.44
N PRO A 141 12.17 -3.78 -13.75
CA PRO A 141 12.97 -4.82 -14.41
C PRO A 141 12.11 -5.70 -15.32
N LYS A 142 12.44 -5.80 -16.61
CA LYS A 142 11.66 -6.56 -17.60
C LYS A 142 11.70 -8.08 -17.39
N HIS A 143 12.73 -8.58 -16.72
CA HIS A 143 12.97 -9.99 -16.49
C HIS A 143 13.38 -10.25 -15.06
N ASP A 144 13.09 -11.47 -14.59
CA ASP A 144 13.41 -11.97 -13.26
C ASP A 144 13.04 -10.97 -12.14
N HIS A 145 11.90 -10.31 -12.30
CA HIS A 145 11.40 -9.33 -11.34
C HIS A 145 10.89 -10.03 -10.08
N ILE A 146 11.20 -9.47 -8.91
CA ILE A 146 10.70 -9.94 -7.62
C ILE A 146 9.85 -8.83 -7.02
N ALA A 147 8.55 -9.06 -6.93
CA ALA A 147 7.60 -8.13 -6.31
C ALA A 147 7.65 -8.19 -4.77
N GLY A 148 6.71 -7.53 -4.10
CA GLY A 148 6.66 -7.42 -2.65
C GLY A 148 7.28 -6.12 -2.15
N HIS A 149 6.54 -5.42 -1.30
CA HIS A 149 6.91 -4.12 -0.74
C HIS A 149 6.46 -3.95 0.71
N GLU A 150 6.27 -5.06 1.43
CA GLU A 150 5.73 -5.11 2.80
C GLU A 150 6.53 -6.10 3.66
N GLY A 151 7.86 -6.07 3.53
CA GLY A 151 8.75 -7.03 4.18
C GLY A 151 9.09 -6.64 5.61
N ILE A 152 9.09 -7.61 6.52
CA ILE A 152 9.59 -7.48 7.89
C ILE A 152 10.62 -8.58 8.15
N GLY A 153 11.75 -8.21 8.76
CA GLY A 153 12.82 -9.14 9.04
C GLY A 153 13.92 -8.55 9.91
N ARG A 154 15.02 -9.28 10.06
CA ARG A 154 16.22 -8.80 10.77
C ARG A 154 17.40 -8.63 9.85
N ILE A 155 18.20 -7.60 10.12
CA ILE A 155 19.48 -7.42 9.46
C ILE A 155 20.42 -8.55 9.91
N VAL A 156 20.90 -9.36 8.97
CA VAL A 156 21.83 -10.47 9.23
C VAL A 156 23.25 -10.16 8.76
N LYS A 157 23.42 -9.20 7.85
CA LYS A 157 24.74 -8.78 7.36
C LYS A 157 24.73 -7.32 6.92
N ALA A 158 25.72 -6.55 7.33
CA ALA A 158 25.94 -5.17 6.90
C ALA A 158 27.43 -4.81 7.12
N TYR A 159 27.91 -3.74 6.47
CA TYR A 159 29.24 -3.19 6.77
C TYR A 159 29.29 -2.51 8.15
N ASP A 160 28.20 -1.84 8.55
CA ASP A 160 28.03 -1.34 9.90
C ASP A 160 27.52 -2.46 10.80
N ALA A 161 28.41 -3.02 11.62
CA ALA A 161 28.09 -4.10 12.55
C ALA A 161 27.02 -3.71 13.59
N SER A 162 26.82 -2.42 13.88
CA SER A 162 25.82 -1.95 14.85
C SER A 162 24.37 -2.12 14.37
N LEU A 163 24.19 -2.38 13.07
CA LEU A 163 22.89 -2.64 12.46
C LEU A 163 22.48 -4.12 12.56
N ILE A 164 23.45 -5.03 12.69
CA ILE A 164 23.18 -6.47 12.69
C ILE A 164 22.31 -6.84 13.89
N GLY A 165 21.29 -7.68 13.64
CA GLY A 165 20.29 -8.10 14.62
C GLY A 165 19.08 -7.19 14.76
N ARG A 166 19.14 -5.95 14.23
CA ARG A 166 18.00 -5.01 14.31
C ARG A 166 16.82 -5.52 13.50
N LEU A 167 15.64 -5.41 14.10
CA LEU A 167 14.37 -5.64 13.42
C LEU A 167 14.04 -4.44 12.53
N VAL A 168 13.75 -4.71 11.26
CA VAL A 168 13.50 -3.68 10.24
C VAL A 168 12.36 -4.08 9.33
N ALA A 169 11.79 -3.07 8.67
CA ALA A 169 10.82 -3.22 7.61
C ALA A 169 11.32 -2.63 6.29
N ILE A 170 10.86 -3.20 5.19
CA ILE A 170 11.01 -2.72 3.82
C ILE A 170 9.60 -2.38 3.32
N ARG A 171 9.37 -1.10 3.03
CA ARG A 171 8.10 -0.57 2.50
C ARG A 171 8.28 -0.03 1.08
N TYR A 172 7.19 0.20 0.35
CA TYR A 172 7.23 0.72 -1.04
C TYR A 172 8.18 1.92 -1.19
N LEU A 173 7.88 3.04 -0.53
CA LEU A 173 8.75 4.21 -0.53
C LEU A 173 9.91 3.99 0.44
N GLY A 174 11.04 3.50 -0.04
CA GLY A 174 12.22 3.24 0.79
C GLY A 174 12.91 4.53 1.23
N SER A 175 13.40 5.31 0.26
CA SER A 175 14.13 6.55 0.54
C SER A 175 13.83 7.66 -0.47
N THR A 176 14.24 8.89 -0.11
CA THR A 176 14.11 10.11 -0.92
C THR A 176 15.37 10.96 -0.79
N CYS A 177 15.55 11.96 -1.66
CA CYS A 177 16.71 12.87 -1.58
C CYS A 177 16.71 13.81 -0.36
N GLN A 178 15.57 13.99 0.31
CA GLN A 178 15.37 14.89 1.46
C GLN A 178 15.68 16.39 1.23
N SER A 179 16.06 16.80 0.02
CA SER A 179 16.49 18.18 -0.29
C SER A 179 15.68 18.87 -1.38
N CYS A 180 14.92 18.12 -2.21
CA CYS A 180 14.08 18.72 -3.25
C CYS A 180 12.86 19.45 -2.65
N SER A 181 12.24 20.34 -3.43
CA SER A 181 11.07 21.13 -3.01
C SER A 181 9.91 20.28 -2.48
N TYR A 182 9.69 19.08 -3.04
CA TYR A 182 8.69 18.13 -2.53
C TYR A 182 9.06 17.59 -1.14
N CYS A 183 10.32 17.18 -0.96
CA CYS A 183 10.80 16.67 0.32
C CYS A 183 10.70 17.75 1.43
N LEU A 184 11.12 18.97 1.14
CA LEU A 184 11.07 20.09 2.08
C LEU A 184 9.62 20.47 2.47
N ARG A 185 8.64 20.12 1.64
CA ARG A 185 7.20 20.31 1.90
C ARG A 185 6.53 19.10 2.56
N GLY A 186 7.28 18.02 2.83
CA GLY A 186 6.74 16.77 3.36
C GLY A 186 5.99 15.90 2.33
N LEU A 187 6.10 16.22 1.04
CA LEU A 187 5.49 15.47 -0.07
C LEU A 187 6.44 14.39 -0.59
N LEU A 188 6.84 13.46 0.30
CA LEU A 188 7.91 12.51 0.03
C LEU A 188 7.64 11.60 -1.18
N THR A 189 6.37 11.24 -1.41
CA THR A 189 5.92 10.42 -2.56
C THR A 189 5.98 11.15 -3.91
N SER A 190 6.25 12.46 -3.91
CA SER A 190 6.49 13.27 -5.11
C SER A 190 7.97 13.54 -5.36
N CYS A 191 8.88 12.98 -4.54
CA CYS A 191 10.30 13.13 -4.77
C CYS A 191 10.70 12.50 -6.13
N PRO A 192 11.50 13.17 -6.98
CA PRO A 192 11.96 12.58 -8.24
C PRO A 192 13.11 11.58 -8.06
N PHE A 193 13.70 11.50 -6.85
CA PHE A 193 14.85 10.66 -6.52
C PHE A 193 14.48 9.60 -5.48
N GLN A 194 13.34 8.95 -5.70
CA GLN A 194 12.87 7.87 -4.83
C GLN A 194 13.66 6.59 -5.09
N LEU A 195 13.91 5.84 -4.02
CA LEU A 195 14.22 4.42 -4.12
C LEU A 195 13.02 3.63 -3.62
N ASN A 196 12.32 2.96 -4.52
CA ASN A 196 11.14 2.19 -4.22
C ASN A 196 11.38 0.69 -4.36
N ALA A 197 10.81 -0.10 -3.46
CA ALA A 197 10.68 -1.55 -3.61
C ALA A 197 9.29 -1.86 -4.18
N PRO A 198 9.14 -2.62 -5.27
CA PRO A 198 10.15 -3.43 -5.94
C PRO A 198 10.80 -2.80 -7.20
N LYS A 199 10.76 -1.46 -7.34
CA LYS A 199 11.15 -0.77 -8.59
C LYS A 199 12.67 -0.58 -8.71
N GLN A 200 13.26 0.37 -7.98
CA GLN A 200 14.73 0.58 -7.95
C GLN A 200 15.43 -0.39 -6.99
N VAL A 201 14.71 -0.88 -6.00
CA VAL A 201 15.16 -1.86 -5.02
C VAL A 201 14.37 -3.14 -5.26
N SER A 202 15.02 -4.30 -5.31
CA SER A 202 14.31 -5.58 -5.50
C SER A 202 13.32 -5.84 -4.35
N GLY A 203 12.18 -6.44 -4.66
CA GLY A 203 11.09 -6.66 -3.72
C GLY A 203 11.34 -7.72 -2.65
N THR A 204 10.30 -7.93 -1.83
CA THR A 204 10.36 -8.71 -0.57
C THR A 204 9.82 -10.13 -0.69
N PHE A 205 9.39 -10.60 -1.87
CA PHE A 205 9.00 -12.00 -2.07
C PHE A 205 10.19 -12.95 -2.25
N LYS A 206 11.07 -12.97 -1.24
CA LYS A 206 12.27 -13.81 -1.16
C LYS A 206 12.74 -13.92 0.30
N GLU A 207 13.62 -14.86 0.61
CA GLU A 207 14.04 -15.11 2.00
C GLU A 207 15.05 -14.08 2.53
N TYR A 208 15.88 -13.51 1.65
CA TYR A 208 16.95 -12.55 1.96
C TYR A 208 16.92 -11.35 0.99
N ALA A 209 16.71 -10.16 1.54
CA ALA A 209 16.67 -8.90 0.83
C ALA A 209 17.88 -8.03 1.11
N THR A 210 18.72 -7.85 0.08
CA THR A 210 19.82 -6.88 0.06
C THR A 210 19.27 -5.55 -0.39
N VAL A 211 19.29 -4.56 0.49
CA VAL A 211 18.70 -3.23 0.25
C VAL A 211 19.61 -2.12 0.79
N PRO A 212 19.56 -0.91 0.21
CA PRO A 212 20.19 0.26 0.80
C PRO A 212 19.70 0.47 2.23
N THR A 213 20.62 0.75 3.15
CA THR A 213 20.29 1.01 4.56
C THR A 213 19.34 2.20 4.73
N SER A 214 19.40 3.18 3.82
CA SER A 214 18.47 4.31 3.77
C SER A 214 17.02 3.94 3.45
N CYS A 215 16.77 2.74 2.90
CA CYS A 215 15.44 2.23 2.60
C CYS A 215 14.83 1.42 3.76
N LEU A 216 15.61 1.16 4.82
CA LEU A 216 15.16 0.39 5.96
C LEU A 216 14.40 1.27 6.96
N VAL A 217 13.25 0.77 7.39
CA VAL A 217 12.51 1.34 8.52
C VAL A 217 12.88 0.56 9.76
N HIS A 218 13.53 1.20 10.73
CA HIS A 218 13.78 0.59 12.03
C HIS A 218 12.47 0.40 12.78
N LEU A 219 12.19 -0.84 13.18
CA LEU A 219 11.02 -1.16 13.98
C LEU A 219 11.36 -1.07 15.48
N PRO A 220 10.42 -0.63 16.33
CA PRO A 220 10.64 -0.58 17.77
C PRO A 220 11.04 -1.95 18.33
N GLU A 221 11.99 -1.97 19.26
CA GLU A 221 12.49 -3.20 19.90
C GLU A 221 11.38 -3.96 20.65
N ALA A 222 10.35 -3.26 21.13
CA ALA A 222 9.17 -3.88 21.73
C ALA A 222 8.45 -4.87 20.79
N LEU A 223 8.59 -4.71 19.46
CA LEU A 223 8.05 -5.66 18.46
C LEU A 223 8.96 -6.87 18.23
N SER A 224 10.18 -6.83 18.76
CA SER A 224 11.24 -7.80 18.51
C SER A 224 11.29 -8.94 19.53
N ASN A 225 10.47 -8.88 20.58
CA ASN A 225 10.35 -9.95 21.56
C ASN A 225 9.64 -11.17 20.94
N GLU A 226 10.28 -12.33 21.05
CA GLU A 226 9.75 -13.64 20.65
C GLU A 226 8.44 -13.90 21.40
N GLY A 227 7.32 -13.97 20.68
CA GLY A 227 5.97 -14.09 21.24
C GLY A 227 4.98 -13.11 20.63
N THR A 228 5.45 -12.12 19.87
CA THR A 228 4.56 -11.21 19.18
C THR A 228 4.02 -11.86 17.89
N TYR A 229 2.93 -12.62 18.00
CA TYR A 229 2.13 -13.12 16.86
C TYR A 229 1.63 -11.98 15.92
N MET A 230 1.93 -10.71 16.24
CA MET A 230 1.53 -9.51 15.52
C MET A 230 2.44 -9.13 14.35
N LEU A 231 3.69 -9.61 14.28
CA LEU A 231 4.62 -9.28 13.19
C LEU A 231 4.03 -9.45 11.79
N PRO A 232 3.35 -10.56 11.43
CA PRO A 232 2.72 -10.68 10.12
C PRO A 232 1.66 -9.59 9.88
N TYR A 233 0.89 -9.19 10.89
CA TYR A 233 -0.13 -8.15 10.76
C TYR A 233 0.47 -6.75 10.53
N TYR A 234 1.69 -6.49 11.01
CA TYR A 234 2.37 -5.23 10.75
C TYR A 234 2.84 -5.07 9.30
N THR A 235 2.90 -6.16 8.51
CA THR A 235 3.22 -6.04 7.08
C THR A 235 2.17 -5.19 6.37
N ALA A 236 0.88 -5.41 6.63
CA ALA A 236 -0.21 -4.57 6.12
C ALA A 236 -0.07 -3.10 6.53
N ALA A 237 0.48 -2.81 7.71
CA ALA A 237 0.71 -1.43 8.13
C ALA A 237 1.75 -0.71 7.24
N LEU A 238 2.63 -1.43 6.56
CA LEU A 238 3.64 -0.87 5.65
C LEU A 238 3.02 -0.34 4.35
N CYS A 239 1.90 -0.90 3.92
CA CYS A 239 1.15 -0.47 2.73
C CYS A 239 -0.20 0.16 3.09
N SER A 240 -1.21 -0.64 3.43
CA SER A 240 -2.56 -0.14 3.69
C SER A 240 -2.61 0.78 4.90
N GLY A 241 -1.82 0.52 5.94
CA GLY A 241 -1.71 1.39 7.12
C GLY A 241 -1.00 2.71 6.84
N SER A 242 0.12 2.69 6.13
CA SER A 242 0.82 3.92 5.75
C SER A 242 -0.06 4.79 4.83
N THR A 243 -0.78 4.15 3.92
CA THR A 243 -1.77 4.76 3.03
C THR A 243 -2.92 5.38 3.81
N ALA A 244 -3.52 4.63 4.75
CA ALA A 244 -4.58 5.12 5.63
C ALA A 244 -4.14 6.32 6.47
N LEU A 245 -2.93 6.27 7.04
CA LEU A 245 -2.35 7.37 7.80
C LEU A 245 -2.22 8.64 6.95
N MET A 246 -1.76 8.52 5.70
CA MET A 246 -1.63 9.65 4.80
C MET A 246 -2.99 10.19 4.36
N ALA A 247 -3.98 9.32 4.14
CA ALA A 247 -5.35 9.73 3.83
C ALA A 247 -5.96 10.56 4.97
N LEU A 248 -5.82 10.10 6.23
CA LEU A 248 -6.29 10.81 7.42
C LEU A 248 -5.58 12.16 7.61
N LYS A 249 -4.27 12.24 7.30
CA LYS A 249 -3.52 13.50 7.32
C LYS A 249 -4.02 14.46 6.25
N GLY A 250 -4.24 13.99 5.02
CA GLY A 250 -4.79 14.80 3.92
C GLY A 250 -6.18 15.34 4.22
N ALA A 251 -7.03 14.51 4.83
CA ALA A 251 -8.37 14.89 5.27
C ALA A 251 -8.36 15.84 6.50
N LYS A 252 -7.22 15.92 7.19
CA LYS A 252 -7.04 16.61 8.48
C LYS A 252 -8.10 16.17 9.50
N VAL A 253 -8.28 14.86 9.61
CA VAL A 253 -9.20 14.26 10.58
C VAL A 253 -8.72 14.57 12.00
N GLY A 254 -9.61 15.11 12.82
CA GLY A 254 -9.42 15.40 14.24
C GLY A 254 -10.51 14.79 15.11
N PRO A 255 -10.41 14.96 16.44
CA PRO A 255 -11.39 14.44 17.39
C PRO A 255 -12.81 14.93 17.11
N GLU A 256 -13.80 14.08 17.34
CA GLU A 256 -15.23 14.32 17.14
C GLU A 256 -15.68 14.66 15.70
N HIS A 257 -14.75 14.73 14.74
CA HIS A 257 -15.12 14.81 13.33
C HIS A 257 -15.93 13.56 12.95
N VAL A 258 -16.96 13.75 12.13
CA VAL A 258 -17.64 12.64 11.46
C VAL A 258 -17.03 12.51 10.07
N ILE A 259 -16.51 11.34 9.76
CA ILE A 259 -15.94 11.04 8.44
C ILE A 259 -16.72 9.93 7.76
N VAL A 260 -16.74 9.96 6.43
CA VAL A 260 -17.24 8.87 5.58
C VAL A 260 -16.05 8.14 4.98
N VAL A 261 -16.05 6.82 5.05
CA VAL A 261 -15.06 5.95 4.42
C VAL A 261 -15.75 5.07 3.39
N VAL A 262 -15.50 5.33 2.10
CA VAL A 262 -16.03 4.53 0.99
C VAL A 262 -15.06 3.39 0.68
N GLY A 263 -15.56 2.15 0.62
CA GLY A 263 -14.74 0.95 0.56
C GLY A 263 -14.23 0.50 1.94
N VAL A 264 -15.04 0.72 3.00
CA VAL A 264 -14.65 0.49 4.41
C VAL A 264 -14.28 -0.96 4.73
N ALA A 265 -14.83 -1.94 4.00
CA ALA A 265 -14.53 -3.35 4.23
C ALA A 265 -13.25 -3.81 3.50
N GLY A 266 -12.65 -2.95 2.68
CA GLY A 266 -11.36 -3.22 2.01
C GLY A 266 -10.15 -3.06 2.95
N GLY A 267 -8.97 -3.48 2.48
CA GLY A 267 -7.73 -3.45 3.26
C GLY A 267 -7.31 -2.06 3.72
N ILE A 268 -7.47 -1.03 2.87
CA ILE A 268 -7.19 0.37 3.24
C ILE A 268 -8.35 0.96 4.05
N GLY A 269 -9.59 0.74 3.61
CA GLY A 269 -10.77 1.34 4.24
C GLY A 269 -10.95 0.94 5.70
N ASN A 270 -10.74 -0.34 6.04
CA ASN A 270 -10.86 -0.78 7.42
C ASN A 270 -9.79 -0.10 8.29
N MET A 271 -8.57 0.08 7.74
CA MET A 271 -7.45 0.67 8.46
C MET A 271 -7.62 2.18 8.65
N VAL A 272 -8.20 2.87 7.65
CA VAL A 272 -8.66 4.26 7.79
C VAL A 272 -9.66 4.36 8.92
N GLY A 273 -10.66 3.48 8.97
CA GLY A 273 -11.67 3.43 10.02
C GLY A 273 -11.07 3.18 11.40
N MET A 274 -10.21 2.15 11.54
CA MET A 274 -9.52 1.83 12.79
C MET A 274 -8.70 3.01 13.31
N MET A 275 -7.86 3.61 12.46
CA MET A 275 -7.02 4.74 12.84
C MET A 275 -7.86 6.00 13.14
N ALA A 276 -8.93 6.24 12.39
CA ALA A 276 -9.84 7.35 12.65
C ALA A 276 -10.49 7.24 14.03
N LYS A 277 -11.04 6.06 14.38
CA LYS A 277 -11.71 5.86 15.67
C LYS A 277 -10.73 5.78 16.83
N GLN A 278 -9.75 4.88 16.73
CA GLN A 278 -8.91 4.49 17.86
C GLN A 278 -7.78 5.47 18.14
N VAL A 279 -7.31 6.20 17.11
CA VAL A 279 -6.16 7.11 17.24
C VAL A 279 -6.56 8.58 17.08
N ARG A 280 -7.49 8.88 16.17
CA ARG A 280 -7.95 10.27 15.95
C ARG A 280 -9.19 10.65 16.75
N HIS A 281 -9.85 9.70 17.39
CA HIS A 281 -11.11 9.90 18.11
C HIS A 281 -12.20 10.55 17.24
N ALA A 282 -12.20 10.21 15.94
CA ALA A 282 -13.24 10.58 15.00
C ALA A 282 -14.34 9.51 14.98
N LYS A 283 -15.51 9.89 14.47
CA LYS A 283 -16.65 9.01 14.24
C LYS A 283 -16.69 8.63 12.77
N VAL A 284 -16.97 7.37 12.47
CA VAL A 284 -16.82 6.81 11.13
C VAL A 284 -18.15 6.26 10.61
N ILE A 285 -18.56 6.75 9.45
CA ILE A 285 -19.61 6.16 8.63
C ILE A 285 -18.90 5.33 7.55
N GLY A 286 -19.05 4.02 7.61
CA GLY A 286 -18.49 3.10 6.62
C GLY A 286 -19.47 2.84 5.48
N ILE A 287 -19.01 2.95 4.24
CA ILE A 287 -19.79 2.61 3.04
C ILE A 287 -19.07 1.50 2.28
N ASP A 288 -19.79 0.46 1.88
CA ASP A 288 -19.28 -0.58 0.98
C ASP A 288 -20.45 -1.27 0.25
N LEU A 289 -20.14 -2.23 -0.61
CA LEU A 289 -21.14 -3.06 -1.27
C LEU A 289 -22.00 -3.81 -0.24
N SER A 290 -23.31 -3.95 -0.50
CA SER A 290 -24.25 -4.53 0.47
C SER A 290 -23.78 -5.88 1.03
N HIS A 291 -23.37 -6.81 0.16
CA HIS A 291 -22.89 -8.12 0.60
C HIS A 291 -21.64 -8.06 1.50
N LYS A 292 -20.80 -7.02 1.38
CA LYS A 292 -19.66 -6.82 2.28
C LYS A 292 -20.09 -6.24 3.62
N ILE A 293 -21.05 -5.31 3.61
CA ILE A 293 -21.63 -4.74 4.82
C ILE A 293 -22.35 -5.83 5.63
N ASP A 294 -23.11 -6.69 4.96
CA ASP A 294 -23.85 -7.79 5.60
C ASP A 294 -22.93 -8.86 6.23
N GLN A 295 -21.69 -8.96 5.74
CA GLN A 295 -20.67 -9.91 6.22
C GLN A 295 -19.70 -9.28 7.24
N LEU A 296 -19.90 -8.03 7.64
CA LEU A 296 -19.01 -7.38 8.61
C LEU A 296 -19.04 -8.14 9.94
N PRO A 297 -17.87 -8.44 10.53
CA PRO A 297 -17.82 -9.14 11.80
C PRO A 297 -18.31 -8.25 12.96
N PRO A 298 -18.65 -8.81 14.12
CA PRO A 298 -19.00 -8.03 15.31
C PRO A 298 -17.91 -7.02 15.73
N SER A 299 -16.64 -7.31 15.43
CA SER A 299 -15.50 -6.42 15.66
C SER A 299 -15.45 -5.19 14.74
N SER A 300 -16.38 -5.06 13.78
CA SER A 300 -16.46 -3.91 12.87
C SER A 300 -16.71 -2.59 13.60
N ASN A 301 -17.28 -2.63 14.80
CA ASN A 301 -17.39 -1.47 15.69
C ASN A 301 -16.02 -0.82 16.02
N GLN A 302 -14.90 -1.53 15.85
CA GLN A 302 -13.56 -0.98 16.03
C GLN A 302 -13.15 0.00 14.92
N PHE A 303 -13.78 -0.09 13.73
CA PHE A 303 -13.45 0.74 12.56
C PHE A 303 -14.62 1.50 11.93
N GLY A 304 -15.87 1.25 12.35
CA GLY A 304 -17.04 2.04 11.95
C GLY A 304 -18.00 2.23 13.12
N ASP A 305 -18.81 3.29 13.07
CA ASP A 305 -19.92 3.55 13.99
C ASP A 305 -21.28 3.27 13.35
N ILE A 306 -21.42 3.64 12.08
CA ILE A 306 -22.59 3.37 11.25
C ILE A 306 -22.10 2.80 9.92
N PHE A 307 -22.77 1.76 9.44
CA PHE A 307 -22.48 1.15 8.15
C PHE A 307 -23.66 1.31 7.20
N LEU A 308 -23.39 1.77 5.98
CA LEU A 308 -24.39 1.95 4.94
C LEU A 308 -23.98 1.18 3.70
N SER A 309 -24.93 0.47 3.10
CA SER A 309 -24.72 -0.15 1.80
C SER A 309 -24.66 0.91 0.70
N ALA A 310 -23.68 0.80 -0.18
CA ALA A 310 -23.61 1.60 -1.39
C ALA A 310 -24.88 1.36 -2.25
N PRO A 311 -25.39 2.40 -2.93
CA PRO A 311 -26.60 2.27 -3.75
C PRO A 311 -26.34 1.31 -4.92
N THR A 312 -27.25 0.36 -5.10
CA THR A 312 -27.19 -0.63 -6.20
C THR A 312 -27.60 -0.02 -7.54
N ALA A 313 -28.49 0.97 -7.51
CA ALA A 313 -28.90 1.73 -8.68
C ALA A 313 -28.07 3.02 -8.83
N VAL A 314 -27.84 3.41 -10.08
CA VAL A 314 -27.02 4.58 -10.45
C VAL A 314 -27.88 5.78 -10.86
N ASP A 315 -29.20 5.70 -10.72
CA ASP A 315 -30.11 6.80 -11.02
C ASP A 315 -30.00 7.95 -9.99
N ALA A 316 -30.50 9.12 -10.37
CA ALA A 316 -30.35 10.33 -9.57
C ALA A 316 -31.11 10.27 -8.24
N GLU A 317 -32.28 9.63 -8.21
CA GLU A 317 -33.14 9.55 -7.03
C GLU A 317 -32.48 8.69 -5.95
N SER A 318 -32.06 7.47 -6.29
CA SER A 318 -31.31 6.57 -5.41
C SER A 318 -30.06 7.23 -4.81
N ARG A 319 -29.41 8.12 -5.57
CA ARG A 319 -28.21 8.84 -5.11
C ARG A 319 -28.53 9.97 -4.15
N VAL A 320 -29.63 10.69 -4.36
CA VAL A 320 -30.12 11.70 -3.41
C VAL A 320 -30.55 11.03 -2.11
N GLU A 321 -31.27 9.92 -2.18
CA GLU A 321 -31.66 9.14 -1.00
C GLU A 321 -30.43 8.68 -0.20
N HIS A 322 -29.42 8.16 -0.90
CA HIS A 322 -28.19 7.72 -0.24
C HIS A 322 -27.43 8.89 0.42
N ALA A 323 -27.34 10.06 -0.24
CA ALA A 323 -26.76 11.25 0.36
C ALA A 323 -27.53 11.70 1.62
N ASN A 324 -28.86 11.67 1.57
CA ASN A 324 -29.72 11.98 2.72
C ASN A 324 -29.49 11.00 3.88
N ALA A 325 -29.34 9.70 3.59
CA ALA A 325 -29.02 8.70 4.60
C ALA A 325 -27.66 8.96 5.27
N ILE A 326 -26.65 9.39 4.51
CA ILE A 326 -25.34 9.80 5.04
C ILE A 326 -25.47 11.04 5.94
N ILE A 327 -26.21 12.06 5.52
CA ILE A 327 -26.43 13.28 6.32
C ILE A 327 -27.16 12.94 7.63
N GLU A 328 -28.15 12.07 7.58
CA GLU A 328 -28.87 11.61 8.77
C GLU A 328 -27.97 10.79 9.70
N ALA A 329 -27.11 9.92 9.16
CA ALA A 329 -26.08 9.24 9.93
C ALA A 329 -25.09 10.24 10.58
N CYS A 330 -24.71 11.30 9.86
CA CYS A 330 -23.89 12.38 10.42
C CYS A 330 -24.60 13.08 11.58
N ARG A 331 -25.89 13.40 11.43
CA ARG A 331 -26.70 14.02 12.49
C ARG A 331 -26.73 13.14 13.75
N LYS A 332 -27.00 11.85 13.59
CA LYS A 332 -27.00 10.87 14.70
C LYS A 332 -25.67 10.85 15.46
N LEU A 333 -24.55 10.86 14.74
CA LEU A 333 -23.22 10.83 15.35
C LEU A 333 -22.80 12.14 16.02
N ARG A 334 -23.27 13.30 15.52
CA ARG A 334 -23.01 14.62 16.13
C ARG A 334 -23.91 14.93 17.32
N GLY A 335 -25.03 14.25 17.45
CA GLY A 335 -26.11 14.65 18.35
C GLY A 335 -27.00 15.72 17.72
N ASP A 336 -28.24 15.80 18.19
CA ASP A 336 -29.27 16.62 17.57
C ASP A 336 -29.07 18.12 17.87
N SER A 337 -28.24 18.76 17.05
CA SER A 337 -27.93 20.19 17.13
C SER A 337 -28.86 21.07 16.29
N GLY A 338 -29.83 20.47 15.58
CA GLY A 338 -30.70 21.16 14.63
C GLY A 338 -30.04 21.51 13.29
N VAL A 339 -28.76 21.19 13.08
CA VAL A 339 -28.02 21.46 11.84
C VAL A 339 -27.79 20.18 11.06
N LEU A 340 -28.41 20.08 9.88
CA LEU A 340 -28.15 19.02 8.92
C LEU A 340 -26.95 19.40 8.05
N ARG A 341 -25.86 18.64 8.16
CA ARG A 341 -24.69 18.76 7.29
C ARG A 341 -24.01 17.42 7.09
N GLY A 342 -23.29 17.31 5.97
CA GLY A 342 -22.48 16.13 5.66
C GLY A 342 -21.27 15.94 6.59
N ALA A 343 -20.45 14.98 6.23
CA ALA A 343 -19.23 14.62 6.94
C ALA A 343 -18.19 15.75 6.87
N ASP A 344 -17.34 15.87 7.90
CA ASP A 344 -16.19 16.78 7.88
C ASP A 344 -15.15 16.34 6.84
N SER A 345 -15.12 15.04 6.52
CA SER A 345 -14.29 14.50 5.44
C SER A 345 -14.87 13.22 4.84
N VAL A 346 -14.60 13.00 3.56
CA VAL A 346 -14.92 11.77 2.83
C VAL A 346 -13.61 11.19 2.32
N ILE A 347 -13.32 9.94 2.68
CA ILE A 347 -12.13 9.20 2.23
C ILE A 347 -12.60 8.07 1.34
N ILE A 348 -12.15 8.07 0.09
CA ILE A 348 -12.56 7.12 -0.95
C ILE A 348 -11.42 6.12 -1.14
N CYS A 349 -11.66 4.87 -0.71
CA CYS A 349 -10.75 3.74 -0.87
C CYS A 349 -11.26 2.72 -1.92
N GLY A 350 -12.44 2.95 -2.47
CA GLY A 350 -13.02 2.14 -3.55
C GLY A 350 -12.44 2.52 -4.91
N SER A 351 -12.20 1.52 -5.75
CA SER A 351 -11.60 1.70 -7.08
C SER A 351 -12.61 1.71 -8.24
N THR A 352 -13.91 1.56 -7.96
CA THR A 352 -14.93 1.60 -9.01
C THR A 352 -15.31 3.06 -9.32
N PRO A 353 -15.65 3.40 -10.57
CA PRO A 353 -16.14 4.74 -10.90
C PRO A 353 -17.31 5.20 -10.03
N ASP A 354 -18.19 4.27 -9.63
CA ASP A 354 -19.34 4.53 -8.76
C ASP A 354 -18.96 5.01 -7.35
N ALA A 355 -17.77 4.65 -6.84
CA ALA A 355 -17.27 5.12 -5.55
C ALA A 355 -16.97 6.63 -5.53
N PHE A 356 -16.74 7.23 -6.70
CA PHE A 356 -16.43 8.66 -6.86
C PHE A 356 -17.65 9.51 -7.23
N ARG A 357 -18.79 8.88 -7.57
CA ARG A 357 -19.98 9.61 -7.99
C ARG A 357 -20.63 10.32 -6.82
N ASN A 358 -20.97 11.60 -7.02
CA ASN A 358 -21.80 12.39 -6.12
C ASN A 358 -21.24 12.57 -4.69
N VAL A 359 -19.95 12.25 -4.48
CA VAL A 359 -19.27 12.36 -3.17
C VAL A 359 -19.22 13.79 -2.61
N HIS A 360 -19.42 14.80 -3.45
CA HIS A 360 -19.55 16.19 -3.02
C HIS A 360 -20.83 16.46 -2.20
N TYR A 361 -21.86 15.61 -2.31
CA TYR A 361 -23.03 15.68 -1.44
C TYR A 361 -22.82 15.04 -0.07
N TYR A 362 -21.75 14.26 0.10
CA TYR A 362 -21.48 13.54 1.37
C TYR A 362 -20.67 14.39 2.34
N VAL A 363 -20.04 15.46 1.85
CA VAL A 363 -19.14 16.33 2.61
C VAL A 363 -19.83 17.66 2.92
N CYS A 364 -19.56 18.24 4.09
CA CYS A 364 -20.05 19.59 4.40
C CYS A 364 -19.22 20.69 3.74
N ASP A 365 -19.72 21.92 3.78
CA ASP A 365 -18.95 23.10 3.39
C ASP A 365 -17.62 23.18 4.16
N GLY A 366 -16.54 23.48 3.42
CA GLY A 366 -15.18 23.52 3.96
C GLY A 366 -14.57 22.15 4.33
N GLY A 367 -15.32 21.07 4.15
CA GLY A 367 -14.83 19.71 4.34
C GLY A 367 -13.89 19.25 3.23
N ARG A 368 -13.38 18.02 3.34
CA ARG A 368 -12.38 17.47 2.41
C ARG A 368 -12.80 16.15 1.81
N ILE A 369 -12.46 15.97 0.54
CA ILE A 369 -12.58 14.69 -0.15
C ILE A 369 -11.16 14.22 -0.45
N VAL A 370 -10.83 13.02 0.00
CA VAL A 370 -9.51 12.41 -0.19
C VAL A 370 -9.70 11.11 -0.94
N CYS A 371 -9.10 11.03 -2.13
CA CYS A 371 -9.06 9.81 -2.92
C CYS A 371 -7.81 9.01 -2.61
N VAL A 372 -7.96 7.70 -2.52
CA VAL A 372 -6.90 6.76 -2.16
C VAL A 372 -7.01 5.55 -3.08
N GLY A 373 -5.92 5.19 -3.75
CA GLY A 373 -5.89 4.09 -4.71
C GLY A 373 -4.72 4.22 -5.67
#